data_AF-A0A831V3X8-F1
#
_entry.id   AF-A0A831V3X8-F1
#
_cell.length_a   1.000
_cell.length_b   1.000
_cell.length_c   1.000
_cell.angle_alpha   90.00
_cell.angle_beta   90.00
_cell.angle_gamma   90.00
#
_symmetry.space_group_name_H-M   'P 1'
#
loop_
_entity.id
_entity.type
_entity.pdbx_description
1 polymer ?
#
loop_
_entity_poly.entity_id
_entity_poly.type
_entity_poly.pdbx_seq_one_letter_code
_entity_poly.pdbx_strand_id
1 'polypeptide(L)'
;ALKTANSGYLTRRLVDVAQDSTIVEKDCGTMKGIVAEPLIEGGEVIVRIGDRILGRVALEDIVDPHSGEIIVEMDQEITEDRVEAIEAAGFDNVMIRSVLTCESKRGICAKCYGRDLGRGHMVNIGEAVGIIAAQSIGEPGTQLTMRTFHIGGTASRSIEQAEVRTQRGGEVRFKNIQTVTNAAGFEIIMNRNAEVSILDDQGIDRERFSIPYGAELKVKEGSKIEPGTIIADWDAFSIPIVSELGGKVKYGDVIEGDTMQERVDVVTGKASKVITLGTSSKQTNPRITIKDERGRTLKLPGGDIPARYSLPVGSIITISEGEIITPGTVVAKIPRETTKTKDITGGLPRVAELFEVRKPKEQAIISEIDGRVSYGKDLKGKRRVIVTPETGEPKEYLLPKAKHITVHEGDYVKAGEQMIEGSILPNDILRVLGAEELARFLVNEIQEVYRLQGVRINDKHIETIVRQMLRRVQVTEVGDSSFMLGEQIEWWKFREENDRLMAEGLKPASAEPLLLGVTRASLSTDSFISAASFQETTKVLTNAAMAGKIDYLTGLKENVIMGRLISAGTGLSRYRIEREQ
;
A
#
# COMPACT_ATOMS: atom_id res chain seq x y z
N ALA A 1 30.81 4.46 1.88
CA ALA A 1 31.32 5.00 0.60
C ALA A 1 30.59 4.42 -0.62
N LEU A 2 30.69 3.12 -0.95
CA LEU A 2 30.12 2.57 -2.20
C LEU A 2 28.59 2.72 -2.38
N LYS A 3 27.79 2.66 -1.31
CA LYS A 3 26.33 2.73 -1.42
C LYS A 3 25.78 4.14 -1.72
N THR A 4 26.55 5.22 -1.48
CA THR A 4 26.11 6.58 -1.85
C THR A 4 26.05 6.76 -3.36
N ALA A 5 26.85 6.00 -4.13
CA ALA A 5 26.77 5.96 -5.58
C ALA A 5 25.40 5.44 -6.06
N ASN A 6 24.84 4.42 -5.40
CA ASN A 6 23.50 3.91 -5.74
C ASN A 6 22.42 4.97 -5.50
N SER A 7 22.56 5.76 -4.43
CA SER A 7 21.65 6.86 -4.14
C SER A 7 21.76 8.01 -5.11
N GLY A 8 22.97 8.51 -5.38
CA GLY A 8 23.18 9.55 -6.37
C GLY A 8 22.71 9.11 -7.77
N TYR A 9 22.86 7.84 -8.08
CA TYR A 9 22.36 7.26 -9.32
C TYR A 9 20.82 7.19 -9.38
N LEU A 10 20.14 6.87 -8.28
CA LEU A 10 18.68 7.00 -8.18
C LEU A 10 18.24 8.46 -8.34
N THR A 11 18.88 9.41 -7.65
CA THR A 11 18.59 10.85 -7.78
C THR A 11 18.67 11.32 -9.22
N ARG A 12 19.73 10.91 -9.94
CA ARG A 12 19.86 11.21 -11.37
C ARG A 12 18.67 10.67 -12.17
N ARG A 13 18.27 9.41 -11.96
CA ARG A 13 17.12 8.79 -12.62
C ARG A 13 15.81 9.53 -12.33
N LEU A 14 15.61 9.95 -11.08
CA LEU A 14 14.44 10.71 -10.66
C LEU A 14 14.38 12.07 -11.38
N VAL A 15 15.51 12.76 -11.51
CA VAL A 15 15.58 14.03 -12.27
C VAL A 15 15.23 13.78 -13.74
N ASP A 16 15.78 12.73 -14.34
CA ASP A 16 15.59 12.44 -15.76
C ASP A 16 14.14 12.10 -16.11
N VAL A 17 13.41 11.42 -15.22
CA VAL A 17 11.99 11.13 -15.43
C VAL A 17 11.09 12.32 -15.08
N ALA A 18 11.48 13.15 -14.11
CA ALA A 18 10.61 14.20 -13.57
C ALA A 18 10.81 15.57 -14.23
N GLN A 19 11.90 15.82 -14.95
CA GLN A 19 12.25 17.13 -15.52
C GLN A 19 11.16 17.79 -16.37
N ASP A 20 10.28 17.02 -17.00
CA ASP A 20 9.18 17.54 -17.83
C ASP A 20 7.96 17.97 -16.98
N SER A 21 8.01 17.75 -15.66
CA SER A 21 6.97 18.16 -14.73
C SER A 21 7.20 19.61 -14.30
N THR A 22 6.61 20.53 -15.06
CA THR A 22 6.55 21.95 -14.72
C THR A 22 5.11 22.37 -14.47
N ILE A 23 4.92 23.47 -13.74
CA ILE A 23 3.58 24.08 -13.61
C ILE A 23 3.26 24.83 -14.90
N VAL A 24 2.24 24.39 -15.63
CA VAL A 24 1.92 24.95 -16.96
C VAL A 24 0.72 25.88 -16.97
N GLU A 25 -0.23 25.64 -16.07
CA GLU A 25 -1.52 26.32 -16.00
C GLU A 25 -1.98 26.46 -14.55
N LYS A 26 -3.00 27.30 -14.30
CA LYS A 26 -3.50 27.53 -12.94
C LYS A 26 -4.38 26.37 -12.46
N ASP A 27 -5.27 25.91 -13.32
CA ASP A 27 -6.27 24.90 -13.02
C ASP A 27 -6.51 24.03 -14.25
N CYS A 28 -6.56 22.71 -14.05
CA CYS A 28 -6.86 21.75 -15.11
C CYS A 28 -8.36 21.40 -15.19
N GLY A 29 -9.19 21.89 -14.26
CA GLY A 29 -10.63 21.64 -14.21
C GLY A 29 -11.01 20.22 -13.75
N THR A 30 -10.06 19.41 -13.28
CA THR A 30 -10.35 18.06 -12.79
C THR A 30 -11.24 18.12 -11.54
N MET A 31 -12.32 17.35 -11.57
CA MET A 31 -13.17 17.08 -10.40
C MET A 31 -12.72 15.81 -9.65
N LYS A 32 -11.60 15.20 -10.07
CA LYS A 32 -11.02 14.04 -9.42
C LYS A 32 -9.98 14.49 -8.39
N GLY A 33 -10.08 13.95 -7.18
CA GLY A 33 -9.07 14.13 -6.13
C GLY A 33 -8.74 12.82 -5.46
N ILE A 34 -7.94 12.92 -4.40
CA ILE A 34 -7.60 11.79 -3.55
C ILE A 34 -8.13 12.07 -2.14
N VAL A 35 -8.57 11.02 -1.46
CA VAL A 35 -8.84 11.09 -0.03
C VAL A 35 -7.49 11.10 0.68
N ALA A 36 -7.17 12.16 1.42
CA ALA A 36 -6.04 12.23 2.31
C ALA A 36 -6.46 11.72 3.69
N GLU A 37 -5.73 10.72 4.20
CA GLU A 37 -5.99 10.05 5.47
C GLU A 37 -4.68 10.03 6.29
N PRO A 38 -4.73 9.97 7.62
CA PRO A 38 -3.52 9.74 8.41
C PRO A 38 -2.85 8.42 8.00
N LEU A 39 -1.52 8.41 7.95
CA LEU A 39 -0.78 7.18 7.72
C LEU A 39 -0.64 6.45 9.05
N ILE A 40 -1.36 5.34 9.20
CA ILE A 40 -1.38 4.51 10.41
C ILE A 40 -0.66 3.20 10.12
N GLU A 41 0.30 2.82 10.95
CA GLU A 41 0.96 1.51 10.91
C GLU A 41 0.90 0.85 12.28
N GLY A 42 0.41 -0.39 12.35
CA GLY A 42 0.36 -1.14 13.60
C GLY A 42 -0.45 -0.49 14.73
N GLY A 43 -1.34 0.45 14.41
CA GLY A 43 -2.09 1.25 15.39
C GLY A 43 -1.42 2.57 15.80
N GLU A 44 -0.21 2.86 15.35
CA GLU A 44 0.47 4.14 15.54
C GLU A 44 0.25 5.07 14.35
N VAL A 45 -0.06 6.34 14.62
CA VAL A 45 -0.15 7.38 13.57
C VAL A 45 1.26 7.86 13.22
N ILE A 46 1.81 7.36 12.11
CA ILE A 46 3.12 7.78 11.58
C ILE A 46 3.06 9.23 11.07
N VAL A 47 2.00 9.54 10.32
CA VAL A 47 1.79 10.87 9.72
C VAL A 47 0.37 11.30 10.01
N ARG A 48 0.24 12.44 10.70
CA ARG A 48 -1.06 13.08 10.94
C ARG A 48 -1.65 13.61 9.65
N ILE A 49 -2.96 13.75 9.61
CA ILE A 49 -3.66 14.32 8.45
C ILE A 49 -3.17 15.74 8.14
N GLY A 50 -2.95 16.58 9.15
CA GLY A 50 -2.48 17.95 9.00
C GLY A 50 -1.18 18.08 8.20
N ASP A 51 -0.21 17.21 8.49
CA ASP A 51 1.08 17.12 7.78
C ASP A 51 0.91 16.80 6.27
N ARG A 52 -0.14 16.04 5.91
CA ARG A 52 -0.39 15.61 4.52
C ARG A 52 -1.16 16.64 3.72
N ILE A 53 -2.12 17.33 4.35
CA ILE A 53 -2.99 18.30 3.70
C ILE A 53 -2.39 19.72 3.64
N LEU A 54 -1.39 20.02 4.46
CA LEU A 54 -0.76 21.35 4.50
C LEU A 54 -0.27 21.79 3.11
N GLY A 55 -0.73 22.96 2.67
CA GLY A 55 -0.37 23.54 1.37
C GLY A 55 -0.92 22.74 0.19
N ARG A 56 -1.96 21.93 0.38
CA ARG A 56 -2.80 21.33 -0.67
C ARG A 56 -4.03 22.20 -0.91
N VAL A 57 -4.81 21.82 -1.92
CA VAL A 57 -6.05 22.51 -2.27
C VAL A 57 -7.23 21.56 -2.03
N ALA A 58 -8.27 22.05 -1.37
CA ALA A 58 -9.48 21.29 -1.13
C ALA A 58 -10.24 21.05 -2.45
N LEU A 59 -10.73 19.82 -2.65
CA LEU A 59 -11.54 19.49 -3.83
C LEU A 59 -13.01 19.86 -3.63
N GLU A 60 -13.49 19.82 -2.40
CA GLU A 60 -14.86 20.11 -1.99
C GLU A 60 -14.86 21.00 -0.74
N ASP A 61 -16.02 21.58 -0.42
CA ASP A 61 -16.19 22.38 0.79
C ASP A 61 -16.01 21.50 2.03
N ILE A 62 -15.04 21.85 2.87
CA ILE A 62 -14.80 21.17 4.14
C ILE A 62 -15.67 21.87 5.19
N VAL A 63 -16.79 21.26 5.53
CA VAL A 63 -17.77 21.81 6.48
C VAL A 63 -17.63 21.11 7.83
N ASP A 64 -17.41 21.88 8.90
CA ASP A 64 -17.36 21.33 10.26
C ASP A 64 -18.68 20.60 10.58
N PRO A 65 -18.65 19.30 10.90
CA PRO A 65 -19.85 18.54 11.20
C PRO A 65 -20.59 19.04 12.45
N HIS A 66 -19.91 19.72 13.38
CA HIS A 66 -20.51 20.19 14.64
C HIS A 66 -21.17 21.57 14.51
N SER A 67 -20.45 22.53 13.92
CA SER A 67 -20.94 23.92 13.78
C SER A 67 -21.71 24.17 12.49
N GLY A 68 -21.50 23.34 11.46
CA GLY A 68 -22.03 23.56 10.11
C GLY A 68 -21.34 24.72 9.37
N GLU A 69 -20.26 25.29 9.92
CA GLU A 69 -19.47 26.33 9.27
C GLU A 69 -18.48 25.74 8.26
N ILE A 70 -18.29 26.43 7.14
CA ILE A 70 -17.31 26.04 6.13
C ILE A 70 -15.91 26.44 6.63
N ILE A 71 -15.06 25.44 6.90
CA ILE A 71 -13.66 25.65 7.32
C ILE A 71 -12.80 26.04 6.12
N VAL A 72 -12.98 25.33 5.00
CA VAL A 72 -12.25 25.54 3.75
C VAL A 72 -13.21 25.42 2.58
N GLU A 73 -13.23 26.43 1.71
CA GLU A 73 -14.03 26.39 0.49
C GLU A 73 -13.37 25.50 -0.57
N MET A 74 -14.18 25.01 -1.51
CA MET A 74 -13.72 24.32 -2.70
C MET A 74 -12.66 25.15 -3.44
N ASP A 75 -11.62 24.48 -3.93
CA ASP A 75 -10.49 25.08 -4.66
C ASP A 75 -9.64 26.06 -3.86
N GLN A 76 -9.79 26.07 -2.53
CA GLN A 76 -9.03 26.92 -1.64
C GLN A 76 -7.79 26.19 -1.08
N GLU A 77 -6.71 26.95 -0.87
CA GLU A 77 -5.48 26.44 -0.24
C GLU A 77 -5.70 26.16 1.26
N ILE A 78 -5.23 25.00 1.70
CA ILE A 78 -5.24 24.58 3.11
C ILE A 78 -3.97 25.13 3.79
N THR A 79 -4.14 26.24 4.49
CA THR A 79 -3.10 26.94 5.29
C THR A 79 -3.04 26.41 6.73
N GLU A 80 -2.01 26.79 7.48
CA GLU A 80 -1.74 26.29 8.84
C GLU A 80 -2.92 26.49 9.81
N ASP A 81 -3.57 27.65 9.76
CA ASP A 81 -4.77 27.98 10.54
C ASP A 81 -5.96 27.06 10.20
N ARG A 82 -6.14 26.74 8.92
CA ARG A 82 -7.16 25.80 8.46
C ARG A 82 -6.86 24.38 8.85
N VAL A 83 -5.58 23.98 8.84
CA VAL A 83 -5.16 22.65 9.34
C VAL A 83 -5.54 22.50 10.80
N GLU A 84 -5.26 23.50 11.65
CA GLU A 84 -5.63 23.46 13.06
C GLU A 84 -7.15 23.34 13.25
N ALA A 85 -7.93 24.07 12.45
CA ALA A 85 -9.39 23.96 12.46
C ALA A 85 -9.90 22.58 12.02
N ILE A 86 -9.31 21.98 10.98
CA ILE A 86 -9.64 20.63 10.51
C ILE A 86 -9.30 19.58 11.58
N GLU A 87 -8.13 19.68 12.22
CA GLU A 87 -7.74 18.76 13.30
C GLU A 87 -8.64 18.91 14.53
N ALA A 88 -9.07 20.13 14.87
CA ALA A 88 -9.97 20.42 15.97
C ALA A 88 -11.41 19.91 15.71
N ALA A 89 -11.91 20.08 14.48
CA ALA A 89 -13.20 19.53 14.04
C ALA A 89 -13.15 17.99 13.98
N GLY A 90 -11.96 17.43 13.85
CA GLY A 90 -11.70 16.02 14.05
C GLY A 90 -11.93 15.14 12.84
N PHE A 91 -11.66 15.67 11.65
CA PHE A 91 -11.69 14.92 10.40
C PHE A 91 -10.64 13.81 10.35
N ASP A 92 -11.10 12.59 10.05
CA ASP A 92 -10.23 11.45 9.76
C ASP A 92 -9.75 11.44 8.31
N ASN A 93 -10.51 12.07 7.42
CA ASN A 93 -10.19 12.12 6.00
C ASN A 93 -10.65 13.43 5.35
N VAL A 94 -9.94 13.84 4.31
CA VAL A 94 -10.23 15.08 3.56
C VAL A 94 -10.00 14.84 2.07
N MET A 95 -10.96 15.25 1.24
CA MET A 95 -10.81 15.23 -0.22
C MET A 95 -9.94 16.40 -0.70
N ILE A 96 -8.78 16.07 -1.26
CA ILE A 96 -7.82 17.05 -1.77
C ILE A 96 -7.54 16.86 -3.27
N ARG A 97 -7.16 17.94 -3.93
CA ARG A 97 -6.57 17.89 -5.26
C ARG A 97 -5.15 17.30 -5.17
N SER A 98 -4.79 16.48 -6.16
CA SER A 98 -3.50 15.79 -6.20
C SER A 98 -2.82 15.95 -7.55
N VAL A 99 -1.50 15.83 -7.54
CA VAL A 99 -0.70 15.74 -8.77
C VAL A 99 -1.07 14.47 -9.56
N LEU A 100 -1.51 13.41 -8.89
CA LEU A 100 -1.90 12.15 -9.52
C LEU A 100 -3.15 12.30 -10.39
N THR A 101 -4.15 13.04 -9.92
CA THR A 101 -5.45 13.22 -10.60
C THR A 101 -5.49 14.42 -11.55
N CYS A 102 -4.36 15.12 -11.71
CA CYS A 102 -4.26 16.29 -12.57
C CYS A 102 -4.47 15.89 -14.05
N GLU A 103 -5.35 16.61 -14.76
CA GLU A 103 -5.67 16.32 -16.17
C GLU A 103 -4.87 17.19 -17.17
N SER A 104 -3.92 18.01 -16.69
CA SER A 104 -3.01 18.77 -17.56
C SER A 104 -2.25 17.84 -18.52
N LYS A 105 -2.33 18.14 -19.83
CA LYS A 105 -1.70 17.35 -20.91
C LYS A 105 -0.18 17.26 -20.77
N ARG A 106 0.48 18.38 -20.48
CA ARG A 106 1.92 18.46 -20.24
C ARG A 106 2.16 19.16 -18.92
N GLY A 107 2.97 18.59 -18.04
CA GLY A 107 3.19 19.16 -16.72
C GLY A 107 1.99 18.98 -15.77
N ILE A 108 1.84 19.93 -14.85
CA ILE A 108 0.89 19.90 -13.73
C ILE A 108 0.24 21.29 -13.61
N CYS A 109 -1.00 21.39 -13.13
CA CYS A 109 -1.62 22.68 -12.82
C CYS A 109 -1.28 23.15 -11.39
N ALA A 110 -1.33 24.46 -11.16
CA ALA A 110 -1.00 25.03 -9.87
C ALA A 110 -1.90 24.50 -8.74
N LYS A 111 -3.22 24.39 -8.97
CA LYS A 111 -4.18 23.90 -7.96
C LYS A 111 -3.96 22.44 -7.54
N CYS A 112 -3.57 21.55 -8.46
CA CYS A 112 -3.27 20.16 -8.13
C CYS A 112 -1.98 19.99 -7.31
N TYR A 113 -1.02 20.91 -7.46
CA TYR A 113 0.22 20.90 -6.69
C TYR A 113 0.10 21.65 -5.35
N GLY A 114 -0.61 22.78 -5.36
CA GLY A 114 -0.80 23.67 -4.22
C GLY A 114 0.40 24.58 -3.97
N ARG A 115 0.74 24.73 -2.69
CA ARG A 115 1.81 25.61 -2.19
C ARG A 115 3.21 25.12 -2.55
N ASP A 116 4.09 26.05 -2.92
CA ASP A 116 5.54 25.84 -2.93
C ASP A 116 6.05 25.85 -1.48
N LEU A 117 6.54 24.71 -0.99
CA LEU A 117 7.03 24.55 0.38
C LEU A 117 8.37 25.27 0.62
N GLY A 118 9.10 25.64 -0.43
CA GLY A 118 10.36 26.37 -0.31
C GLY A 118 10.17 27.88 -0.11
N ARG A 119 9.10 28.45 -0.68
CA ARG A 119 8.83 29.90 -0.65
C ARG A 119 7.58 30.29 0.13
N GLY A 120 6.67 29.36 0.37
CA GLY A 120 5.50 29.57 1.21
C GLY A 120 4.33 30.27 0.53
N HIS A 121 4.30 30.38 -0.80
CA HIS A 121 3.15 30.88 -1.56
C HIS A 121 2.66 29.83 -2.56
N MET A 122 1.47 30.04 -3.12
CA MET A 122 0.91 29.18 -4.18
C MET A 122 1.89 29.06 -5.35
N VAL A 123 2.10 27.83 -5.84
CA VAL A 123 3.15 27.59 -6.85
C VAL A 123 2.96 28.45 -8.10
N ASN A 124 4.08 28.99 -8.62
CA ASN A 124 4.03 29.85 -9.79
C ASN A 124 3.99 29.05 -11.08
N ILE A 125 3.38 29.63 -12.12
CA ILE A 125 3.48 29.07 -13.47
C ILE A 125 4.94 29.14 -13.94
N GLY A 126 5.45 28.03 -14.45
CA GLY A 126 6.83 27.85 -14.88
C GLY A 126 7.74 27.25 -13.82
N GLU A 127 7.24 26.97 -12.61
CA GLU A 127 8.01 26.30 -11.56
C GLU A 127 8.37 24.86 -11.98
N ALA A 128 9.64 24.48 -11.83
CA ALA A 128 10.15 23.16 -12.20
C ALA A 128 9.95 22.14 -11.05
N VAL A 129 8.68 21.89 -10.70
CA VAL A 129 8.29 21.05 -9.55
C VAL A 129 8.82 19.62 -9.62
N GLY A 130 9.05 19.08 -10.81
CA GLY A 130 9.67 17.76 -10.99
C GLY A 130 11.12 17.70 -10.53
N ILE A 131 11.91 18.74 -10.81
CA ILE A 131 13.30 18.83 -10.34
C ILE A 131 13.33 18.96 -8.82
N ILE A 132 12.45 19.81 -8.27
CA ILE A 132 12.29 19.99 -6.83
C ILE A 132 11.94 18.65 -6.17
N ALA A 133 10.93 17.94 -6.69
CA ALA A 133 10.52 16.64 -6.19
C ALA A 133 11.65 15.60 -6.23
N ALA A 134 12.38 15.49 -7.34
CA ALA A 134 13.49 14.56 -7.47
C ALA A 134 14.61 14.85 -6.46
N GLN A 135 14.91 16.13 -6.21
CA GLN A 135 15.91 16.54 -5.21
C GLN A 135 15.43 16.27 -3.78
N SER A 136 14.18 16.61 -3.46
CA SER A 136 13.57 16.36 -2.15
C SER A 136 13.53 14.89 -1.75
N ILE A 137 13.55 13.98 -2.73
CA ILE A 137 13.62 12.53 -2.50
C ILE A 137 15.08 12.04 -2.49
N GLY A 138 15.87 12.49 -3.47
CA GLY A 138 17.22 11.98 -3.71
C GLY A 138 18.30 12.48 -2.75
N GLU A 139 18.23 13.74 -2.30
CA GLU A 139 19.19 14.28 -1.33
C GLU A 139 19.04 13.55 0.02
N PRO A 140 17.84 13.48 0.63
CA PRO A 140 17.69 12.73 1.88
C PRO A 140 18.04 11.26 1.70
N GLY A 141 17.69 10.61 0.57
CA GLY A 141 18.08 9.22 0.31
C GLY A 141 19.60 8.98 0.38
N THR A 142 20.38 9.96 -0.06
CA THR A 142 21.84 9.90 0.01
C THR A 142 22.34 10.08 1.43
N GLN A 143 21.72 11.00 2.18
CA GLN A 143 22.02 11.21 3.61
C GLN A 143 21.66 10.00 4.46
N LEU A 144 20.51 9.36 4.19
CA LEU A 144 20.06 8.14 4.87
C LEU A 144 21.09 7.01 4.72
N THR A 145 21.57 6.81 3.50
CA THR A 145 22.61 5.82 3.21
C THR A 145 23.91 6.07 3.98
N MET A 146 24.18 7.32 4.39
CA MET A 146 25.32 7.64 5.26
C MET A 146 25.02 7.46 6.74
N ARG A 147 23.81 7.80 7.23
CA ARG A 147 23.45 7.77 8.66
C ARG A 147 23.19 6.35 9.20
N THR A 148 22.43 5.54 8.49
CA THR A 148 21.94 4.23 8.98
C THR A 148 23.06 3.26 9.37
N PHE A 149 24.24 3.35 8.74
CA PHE A 149 25.36 2.42 9.01
C PHE A 149 26.18 2.74 10.26
N HIS A 150 26.15 3.98 10.75
CA HIS A 150 26.93 4.35 11.94
C HIS A 150 26.21 3.98 13.25
N ILE A 151 24.90 3.69 13.17
CA ILE A 151 24.04 3.32 14.32
C ILE A 151 24.00 1.79 14.53
N GLY A 152 24.63 1.00 13.64
CA GLY A 152 24.63 -0.47 13.67
C GLY A 152 25.22 -1.14 14.92
N GLY A 153 25.71 -0.37 15.90
CA GLY A 153 26.25 -0.87 17.17
C GLY A 153 25.22 -1.00 18.31
N THR A 154 24.06 -0.34 18.23
CA THR A 154 23.06 -0.35 19.29
C THR A 154 21.67 -0.45 18.66
N ALA A 155 21.22 -1.68 18.36
CA ALA A 155 19.87 -1.92 17.92
C ALA A 155 18.90 -1.74 19.09
N SER A 156 18.44 -0.52 19.31
CA SER A 156 17.27 -0.26 20.16
C SER A 156 16.05 -0.80 19.43
N ARG A 157 15.54 -1.95 19.91
CA ARG A 157 14.26 -2.51 19.46
C ARG A 157 13.16 -1.47 19.73
N SER A 158 12.65 -0.83 18.69
CA SER A 158 11.34 -0.19 18.76
C SER A 158 10.33 -1.31 18.99
N ILE A 159 9.72 -1.31 20.17
CA ILE A 159 8.71 -2.29 20.57
C ILE A 159 7.45 -1.94 19.76
N GLU A 160 7.02 -2.83 18.86
CA GLU A 160 5.68 -2.75 18.28
C GLU A 160 4.67 -2.76 19.45
N GLN A 161 3.85 -1.72 19.55
CA GLN A 161 2.79 -1.67 20.56
C GLN A 161 1.71 -2.67 20.15
N ALA A 162 1.45 -3.62 21.05
CA ALA A 162 0.48 -4.69 20.82
C ALA A 162 -0.91 -4.33 21.36
N GLU A 163 -1.22 -3.05 21.45
CA GLU A 163 -2.44 -2.52 22.06
C GLU A 163 -3.02 -1.38 21.22
N VAL A 164 -4.34 -1.33 21.11
CA VAL A 164 -5.08 -0.21 20.52
C VAL A 164 -5.70 0.61 21.64
N ARG A 165 -5.43 1.91 21.63
CA ARG A 165 -6.01 2.87 22.57
C ARG A 165 -6.82 3.90 21.82
N THR A 166 -7.96 4.29 22.40
CA THR A 166 -8.71 5.41 21.88
C THR A 166 -7.97 6.72 22.12
N GLN A 167 -7.93 7.61 21.13
CA GLN A 167 -7.41 8.98 21.32
C GLN A 167 -8.52 9.92 21.80
N ARG A 168 -9.79 9.57 21.55
CA ARG A 168 -10.97 10.38 21.84
C ARG A 168 -12.08 9.56 22.50
N GLY A 169 -12.55 10.02 23.65
CA GLY A 169 -13.66 9.37 24.35
C GLY A 169 -14.97 9.40 23.56
N GLY A 170 -15.79 8.36 23.74
CA GLY A 170 -17.04 8.16 23.02
C GLY A 170 -17.73 6.84 23.36
N GLU A 171 -18.76 6.50 22.61
CA GLU A 171 -19.52 5.25 22.76
C GLU A 171 -19.00 4.17 21.78
N VAL A 172 -18.72 2.97 22.29
CA VAL A 172 -18.16 1.87 21.49
C VAL A 172 -19.25 1.15 20.68
N ARG A 173 -19.06 1.00 19.37
CA ARG A 173 -19.92 0.21 18.47
C ARG A 173 -19.10 -0.86 17.75
N PHE A 174 -19.60 -2.09 17.76
CA PHE A 174 -18.97 -3.20 17.05
C PHE A 174 -19.55 -3.34 15.65
N LYS A 175 -18.67 -3.50 14.66
CA LYS A 175 -19.03 -3.82 13.28
C LYS A 175 -18.40 -5.15 12.93
N ASN A 176 -19.26 -6.11 12.60
CA ASN A 176 -18.87 -7.44 12.13
C ASN A 176 -17.86 -8.12 13.07
N ILE A 177 -18.14 -8.18 14.39
CA ILE A 177 -17.26 -8.84 15.36
C ILE A 177 -17.88 -10.17 15.78
N GLN A 178 -17.06 -11.22 15.75
CA GLN A 178 -17.38 -12.51 16.37
C GLN A 178 -16.39 -12.73 17.52
N THR A 179 -16.89 -12.89 18.74
CA THR A 179 -16.04 -13.12 19.92
C THR A 179 -16.29 -14.47 20.58
N VAL A 180 -15.27 -14.98 21.27
CA VAL A 180 -15.39 -16.11 22.19
C VAL A 180 -14.84 -15.72 23.56
N THR A 181 -15.57 -16.06 24.62
CA THR A 181 -15.13 -15.77 25.98
C THR A 181 -14.16 -16.85 26.47
N ASN A 182 -12.96 -16.44 26.88
CA ASN A 182 -11.96 -17.32 27.48
C ASN A 182 -12.28 -17.62 28.96
N ALA A 183 -11.65 -18.63 29.57
CA ALA A 183 -11.80 -18.97 30.99
C ALA A 183 -11.48 -17.82 31.95
N ALA A 184 -10.63 -16.88 31.54
CA ALA A 184 -10.29 -15.67 32.29
C ALA A 184 -11.35 -14.56 32.20
N GLY A 185 -12.41 -14.73 31.40
CA GLY A 185 -13.48 -13.75 31.21
C GLY A 185 -13.20 -12.68 30.15
N PHE A 186 -12.07 -12.76 29.43
CA PHE A 186 -11.77 -11.89 28.29
C PHE A 186 -12.45 -12.38 27.01
N GLU A 187 -12.93 -11.46 26.19
CA GLU A 187 -13.50 -11.75 24.87
C GLU A 187 -12.37 -11.73 23.83
N ILE A 188 -12.21 -12.82 23.08
CA ILE A 188 -11.20 -12.95 22.03
C ILE A 188 -11.89 -12.89 20.68
N ILE A 189 -11.34 -12.09 19.76
CA ILE A 189 -11.89 -11.91 18.41
C ILE A 189 -11.57 -13.11 17.53
N MET A 190 -12.58 -13.65 16.86
CA MET A 190 -12.52 -14.87 16.05
C MET A 190 -12.61 -14.63 14.55
N ASN A 191 -12.80 -13.39 14.11
CA ASN A 191 -12.88 -13.04 12.70
C ASN A 191 -11.88 -11.94 12.33
N ARG A 192 -11.52 -11.86 11.04
CA ARG A 192 -10.46 -10.96 10.55
C ARG A 192 -10.90 -9.54 10.22
N ASN A 193 -12.19 -9.38 9.92
CA ASN A 193 -12.78 -8.12 9.49
C ASN A 193 -13.56 -7.48 10.66
N ALA A 194 -13.03 -7.60 11.87
CA ALA A 194 -13.59 -7.03 13.08
C ALA A 194 -13.22 -5.55 13.16
N GLU A 195 -14.22 -4.69 13.20
CA GLU A 195 -14.03 -3.26 13.29
C GLU A 195 -14.73 -2.72 14.54
N VAL A 196 -14.01 -1.94 15.33
CA VAL A 196 -14.55 -1.20 16.47
C VAL A 196 -14.62 0.27 16.07
N SER A 197 -15.82 0.82 16.03
CA SER A 197 -16.03 2.27 15.82
C SER A 197 -16.36 2.94 17.15
N ILE A 198 -15.81 4.12 17.40
CA ILE A 198 -16.15 4.97 18.55
C ILE A 198 -17.03 6.09 18.04
N LEU A 199 -18.18 6.27 18.66
CA LEU A 199 -19.17 7.28 18.30
C LEU A 199 -19.08 8.47 19.24
N ASP A 200 -19.45 9.64 18.75
CA ASP A 200 -19.72 10.80 19.60
C ASP A 200 -21.11 10.73 20.25
N ASP A 201 -21.43 11.75 21.06
CA ASP A 201 -22.75 11.91 21.70
C ASP A 201 -23.89 12.16 20.69
N GLN A 202 -23.58 12.38 19.40
CA GLN A 202 -24.55 12.58 18.31
C GLN A 202 -24.69 11.34 17.41
N GLY A 203 -23.95 10.27 17.67
CA GLY A 203 -24.00 9.01 16.92
C GLY A 203 -23.17 8.99 15.63
N ILE A 204 -22.25 9.94 15.43
CA ILE A 204 -21.31 10.00 14.31
C ILE A 204 -20.03 9.22 14.68
N ASP A 205 -19.50 8.41 13.76
CA ASP A 205 -18.23 7.71 13.94
C ASP A 205 -17.07 8.73 14.07
N ARG A 206 -16.42 8.76 15.23
CA ARG A 206 -15.23 9.58 15.53
C ARG A 206 -13.91 8.87 15.30
N GLU A 207 -13.85 7.57 15.56
CA GLU A 207 -12.64 6.76 15.37
C GLU A 207 -13.06 5.37 14.88
N ARG A 208 -12.25 4.77 14.01
CA ARG A 208 -12.45 3.40 13.50
C ARG A 208 -11.17 2.61 13.64
N PHE A 209 -11.25 1.46 14.31
CA PHE A 209 -10.12 0.58 14.55
C PHE A 209 -10.39 -0.80 13.96
N SER A 210 -9.53 -1.23 13.05
CA SER A 210 -9.51 -2.62 12.59
C SER A 210 -8.75 -3.46 13.61
N ILE A 211 -9.42 -4.45 14.21
CA ILE A 211 -8.83 -5.28 15.26
C ILE A 211 -8.46 -6.66 14.67
N PRO A 212 -7.22 -7.14 14.86
CA PRO A 212 -6.79 -8.41 14.28
C PRO A 212 -7.44 -9.63 14.97
N TYR A 213 -7.49 -10.74 14.24
CA TYR A 213 -7.88 -12.05 14.77
C TYR A 213 -7.02 -12.44 15.99
N GLY A 214 -7.68 -12.93 17.04
CA GLY A 214 -7.03 -13.41 18.26
C GLY A 214 -6.63 -12.31 19.24
N ALA A 215 -7.01 -11.05 18.99
CA ALA A 215 -6.88 -9.99 19.97
C ALA A 215 -7.88 -10.14 21.12
N GLU A 216 -7.44 -9.80 22.33
CA GLU A 216 -8.26 -9.70 23.52
C GLU A 216 -8.94 -8.32 23.55
N LEU A 217 -10.26 -8.33 23.56
CA LEU A 217 -11.09 -7.14 23.65
C LEU A 217 -11.29 -6.78 25.13
N LYS A 218 -11.00 -5.53 25.50
CA LYS A 218 -11.14 -5.02 26.88
C LYS A 218 -12.39 -4.17 27.10
N VAL A 219 -13.05 -3.76 26.01
CA VAL A 219 -14.26 -2.92 26.03
C VAL A 219 -15.50 -3.73 25.68
N LYS A 220 -16.69 -3.22 26.04
CA LYS A 220 -17.99 -3.83 25.69
C LYS A 220 -18.77 -2.94 24.73
N GLU A 221 -19.63 -3.55 23.93
CA GLU A 221 -20.53 -2.82 23.02
C GLU A 221 -21.44 -1.86 23.81
N GLY A 222 -21.59 -0.62 23.33
CA GLY A 222 -22.38 0.44 23.95
C GLY A 222 -21.77 1.06 25.20
N SER A 223 -20.53 0.69 25.58
CA SER A 223 -19.85 1.32 26.72
C SER A 223 -19.32 2.70 26.34
N LYS A 224 -19.50 3.68 27.22
CA LYS A 224 -18.83 4.99 27.12
C LYS A 224 -17.41 4.88 27.68
N ILE A 225 -16.43 5.24 26.88
CA ILE A 225 -15.00 5.18 27.22
C ILE A 225 -14.37 6.57 27.21
N GLU A 226 -13.42 6.78 28.11
CA GLU A 226 -12.63 8.01 28.20
C GLU A 226 -11.42 7.95 27.24
N PRO A 227 -10.88 9.12 26.81
CA PRO A 227 -9.65 9.18 26.02
C PRO A 227 -8.50 8.40 26.70
N GLY A 228 -7.75 7.62 25.93
CA GLY A 228 -6.62 6.82 26.43
C GLY A 228 -6.97 5.41 26.92
N THR A 229 -8.25 5.01 26.89
CA THR A 229 -8.68 3.66 27.27
C THR A 229 -8.18 2.61 26.25
N ILE A 230 -7.69 1.47 26.74
CA ILE A 230 -7.28 0.34 25.90
C ILE A 230 -8.54 -0.38 25.38
N ILE A 231 -8.67 -0.47 24.07
CA ILE A 231 -9.78 -1.12 23.37
C ILE A 231 -9.51 -2.63 23.26
N ALA A 232 -8.32 -2.97 22.76
CA ALA A 232 -7.90 -4.34 22.57
C ALA A 232 -6.37 -4.48 22.70
N ASP A 233 -5.91 -5.65 23.13
CA ASP A 233 -4.51 -6.03 23.22
C ASP A 233 -4.26 -7.41 22.60
N TRP A 234 -3.06 -7.63 22.08
CA TRP A 234 -2.64 -8.91 21.51
C TRP A 234 -1.14 -9.13 21.69
N ASP A 235 -0.64 -10.25 21.17
CA ASP A 235 0.80 -10.54 21.14
C ASP A 235 1.38 -10.04 19.81
N ALA A 236 2.19 -8.98 19.82
CA ALA A 236 2.77 -8.43 18.58
C ALA A 236 3.65 -9.44 17.82
N PHE A 237 4.26 -10.39 18.55
CA PHE A 237 5.25 -11.33 18.00
C PHE A 237 4.65 -12.65 17.54
N SER A 238 3.37 -12.90 17.82
CA SER A 238 2.74 -14.14 17.40
C SER A 238 1.27 -13.98 17.04
N ILE A 239 0.85 -14.66 15.99
CA ILE A 239 -0.57 -14.79 15.67
C ILE A 239 -1.08 -16.02 16.44
N PRO A 240 -1.95 -15.84 17.44
CA PRO A 240 -2.49 -16.97 18.18
C PRO A 240 -3.51 -17.70 17.30
N ILE A 241 -3.48 -19.04 17.32
CA ILE A 241 -4.56 -19.89 16.80
C ILE A 241 -5.44 -20.23 18.00
N VAL A 242 -6.70 -19.80 17.97
CA VAL A 242 -7.62 -19.88 19.12
C VAL A 242 -8.71 -20.89 18.85
N SER A 243 -9.08 -21.68 19.87
CA SER A 243 -10.21 -22.60 19.75
C SER A 243 -11.53 -21.93 20.11
N GLU A 244 -12.53 -22.03 19.23
CA GLU A 244 -13.92 -21.59 19.50
C GLU A 244 -14.66 -22.51 20.48
N LEU A 245 -14.18 -23.74 20.64
CA LEU A 245 -14.86 -24.78 21.42
C LEU A 245 -13.96 -25.32 22.52
N GLY A 246 -14.58 -25.66 23.65
CA GLY A 246 -13.96 -26.46 24.69
C GLY A 246 -14.09 -27.96 24.38
N GLY A 247 -13.08 -28.73 24.76
CA GLY A 247 -13.06 -30.17 24.54
C GLY A 247 -11.68 -30.78 24.63
N LYS A 248 -11.57 -32.06 24.29
CA LYS A 248 -10.31 -32.82 24.35
C LYS A 248 -9.50 -32.63 23.08
N VAL A 249 -8.26 -32.20 23.22
CA VAL A 249 -7.34 -31.92 22.12
C VAL A 249 -6.81 -33.23 21.53
N LYS A 250 -6.83 -33.35 20.20
CA LYS A 250 -6.19 -34.46 19.49
C LYS A 250 -5.38 -33.96 18.29
N TYR A 251 -4.16 -34.47 18.15
CA TYR A 251 -3.33 -34.18 17.00
C TYR A 251 -3.75 -34.98 15.77
N GLY A 252 -3.69 -34.35 14.61
CA GLY A 252 -3.85 -34.97 13.30
C GLY A 252 -2.65 -34.62 12.44
N ASP A 253 -1.99 -35.63 11.88
CA ASP A 253 -0.83 -35.47 11.00
C ASP A 253 0.34 -34.68 11.63
N VAL A 254 0.45 -34.68 12.97
CA VAL A 254 1.58 -34.15 13.75
C VAL A 254 2.41 -35.34 14.27
N ILE A 255 3.47 -35.68 13.54
CA ILE A 255 4.40 -36.78 13.84
C ILE A 255 5.74 -36.19 14.25
N GLU A 256 6.24 -36.60 15.41
CA GLU A 256 7.55 -36.22 15.93
C GLU A 256 8.67 -36.72 15.01
N GLY A 257 9.62 -35.84 14.68
CA GLY A 257 10.75 -36.11 13.78
C GLY A 257 10.47 -35.92 12.28
N ASP A 258 9.19 -35.85 11.86
CA ASP A 258 8.81 -35.59 10.46
C ASP A 258 8.15 -34.22 10.31
N THR A 259 6.94 -34.06 10.84
CA THR A 259 6.15 -32.81 10.77
C THR A 259 6.25 -31.95 12.03
N MET A 260 6.92 -32.44 13.07
CA MET A 260 7.13 -31.73 14.34
C MET A 260 8.54 -31.97 14.85
N GLN A 261 9.24 -30.91 15.22
CA GLN A 261 10.53 -30.97 15.90
C GLN A 261 10.45 -30.20 17.22
N GLU A 262 11.08 -30.75 18.26
CA GLU A 262 11.30 -29.99 19.48
C GLU A 262 12.49 -29.06 19.30
N ARG A 263 12.25 -27.76 19.51
CA ARG A 263 13.31 -26.75 19.58
C ARG A 263 13.40 -26.24 21.01
N VAL A 264 14.60 -26.29 21.55
CA VAL A 264 14.90 -25.66 22.83
C VAL A 264 15.25 -24.20 22.54
N ASP A 265 14.50 -23.28 23.15
CA ASP A 265 14.83 -21.87 23.10
C ASP A 265 16.08 -21.62 23.94
N VAL A 266 17.11 -21.06 23.30
CA VAL A 266 18.44 -20.79 23.89
C VAL A 266 18.37 -19.77 25.03
N VAL A 267 17.35 -18.92 25.05
CA VAL A 267 17.17 -17.86 26.06
C VAL A 267 16.37 -18.37 27.26
N THR A 268 15.23 -19.01 27.00
CA THR A 268 14.32 -19.42 28.08
C THR A 268 14.57 -20.85 28.58
N GLY A 269 15.37 -21.65 27.85
CA GLY A 269 15.62 -23.06 28.15
C GLY A 269 14.38 -23.95 28.00
N LYS A 270 13.24 -23.41 27.54
CA LYS A 270 12.00 -24.16 27.36
C LYS A 270 12.01 -24.90 26.02
N ALA A 271 11.70 -26.19 26.06
CA ALA A 271 11.44 -26.98 24.86
C ALA A 271 10.07 -26.61 24.30
N SER A 272 10.05 -26.10 23.07
CA SER A 272 8.84 -25.75 22.32
C SER A 272 8.68 -26.69 21.13
N LYS A 273 7.45 -27.18 20.91
CA LYS A 273 7.14 -28.07 19.79
C LYS A 273 6.84 -27.23 18.55
N VAL A 274 7.67 -27.32 17.52
CA VAL A 274 7.58 -26.51 16.30
C VAL A 274 7.22 -27.39 15.12
N ILE A 275 6.22 -26.98 14.33
CA ILE A 275 5.83 -27.68 13.11
C ILE A 275 6.88 -27.46 12.01
N THR A 276 7.33 -28.54 11.39
CA THR A 276 8.28 -28.54 10.28
C THR A 276 7.65 -29.07 9.00
N LEU A 277 8.22 -28.71 7.85
CA LEU A 277 7.80 -29.30 6.58
C LEU A 277 8.15 -30.79 6.59
N GLY A 278 7.15 -31.65 6.41
CA GLY A 278 7.35 -33.10 6.35
C GLY A 278 8.31 -33.48 5.22
N THR A 279 9.22 -34.41 5.52
CA THR A 279 10.22 -34.93 4.56
C THR A 279 9.69 -36.16 3.79
N SER A 280 8.63 -36.78 4.29
CA SER A 280 7.98 -37.94 3.69
C SER A 280 7.17 -37.61 2.43
N SER A 281 7.17 -38.51 1.44
CA SER A 281 6.39 -38.42 0.20
C SER A 281 4.86 -38.41 0.39
N LYS A 282 4.37 -38.60 1.63
CA LYS A 282 2.96 -38.55 1.99
C LYS A 282 2.57 -37.11 2.29
N GLN A 283 1.46 -36.68 1.70
CA GLN A 283 0.90 -35.34 1.90
C GLN A 283 0.32 -35.24 3.31
N THR A 284 1.13 -34.79 4.27
CA THR A 284 0.71 -34.53 5.65
C THR A 284 0.19 -33.11 5.78
N ASN A 285 -0.93 -32.92 6.47
CA ASN A 285 -1.51 -31.61 6.76
C ASN A 285 -1.69 -31.50 8.30
N PRO A 286 -0.62 -31.10 9.03
CA PRO A 286 -0.63 -30.97 10.48
C PRO A 286 -1.81 -30.13 10.96
N ARG A 287 -2.57 -30.66 11.92
CA ARG A 287 -3.78 -30.02 12.45
C ARG A 287 -4.06 -30.43 13.89
N ILE A 288 -4.74 -29.55 14.61
CA ILE A 288 -5.34 -29.82 15.92
C ILE A 288 -6.83 -29.98 15.74
N THR A 289 -7.40 -31.02 16.33
CA THR A 289 -8.84 -31.27 16.31
C THR A 289 -9.38 -31.34 17.73
N ILE A 290 -10.53 -30.72 17.95
CA ILE A 290 -11.20 -30.75 19.25
C ILE A 290 -12.26 -31.83 19.25
N LYS A 291 -12.22 -32.69 20.26
CA LYS A 291 -13.08 -33.85 20.39
C LYS A 291 -13.97 -33.75 21.61
N ASP A 292 -15.16 -34.29 21.46
CA ASP A 292 -16.10 -34.56 22.54
C ASP A 292 -15.61 -35.74 23.40
N GLU A 293 -16.24 -35.97 24.57
CA GLU A 293 -15.93 -37.09 25.47
C GLU A 293 -16.01 -38.46 24.79
N ARG A 294 -16.86 -38.57 23.75
CA ARG A 294 -17.04 -39.78 22.91
C ARG A 294 -16.03 -39.90 21.76
N GLY A 295 -15.03 -39.03 21.70
CA GLY A 295 -13.94 -39.09 20.71
C GLY A 295 -14.31 -38.64 19.28
N ARG A 296 -15.52 -38.10 19.08
CA ARG A 296 -15.98 -37.49 17.82
C ARG A 296 -15.52 -36.04 17.76
N THR A 297 -15.13 -35.58 16.57
CA THR A 297 -14.75 -34.17 16.35
C THR A 297 -15.98 -33.29 16.51
N LEU A 298 -15.87 -32.25 17.36
CA LEU A 298 -16.92 -31.26 17.55
C LEU A 298 -17.10 -30.43 16.27
N LYS A 299 -18.29 -29.87 16.07
CA LYS A 299 -18.62 -28.97 14.95
C LYS A 299 -18.65 -27.53 15.46
N LEU A 300 -18.18 -26.60 14.64
CA LEU A 300 -18.12 -25.17 14.98
C LEU A 300 -19.52 -24.57 15.20
N PRO A 301 -19.68 -23.56 16.08
CA PRO A 301 -20.95 -22.89 16.28
C PRO A 301 -21.36 -22.15 15.00
N GLY A 302 -22.50 -22.53 14.39
CA GLY A 302 -23.02 -21.87 13.19
C GLY A 302 -22.74 -22.56 11.85
N GLY A 303 -22.16 -23.77 11.82
CA GLY A 303 -21.99 -24.54 10.59
C GLY A 303 -21.73 -26.03 10.79
N ASP A 304 -21.75 -26.81 9.70
CA ASP A 304 -21.42 -28.25 9.73
C ASP A 304 -19.91 -28.54 9.64
N ILE A 305 -19.10 -27.49 9.81
CA ILE A 305 -17.64 -27.53 9.66
C ILE A 305 -17.04 -28.17 10.92
N PRO A 306 -16.21 -29.23 10.78
CA PRO A 306 -15.57 -29.84 11.93
C PRO A 306 -14.52 -28.89 12.53
N ALA A 307 -14.43 -28.83 13.86
CA ALA A 307 -13.46 -28.03 14.62
C ALA A 307 -12.03 -28.57 14.41
N ARG A 308 -11.43 -28.15 13.30
CA ARG A 308 -10.10 -28.54 12.84
C ARG A 308 -9.28 -27.28 12.58
N TYR A 309 -8.29 -27.06 13.41
CA TYR A 309 -7.35 -25.95 13.28
C TYR A 309 -6.11 -26.44 12.55
N SER A 310 -5.84 -25.91 11.37
CA SER A 310 -4.63 -26.26 10.63
C SER A 310 -3.41 -25.62 11.30
N LEU A 311 -2.28 -26.33 11.31
CA LEU A 311 -1.02 -25.82 11.83
C LEU A 311 -0.03 -25.59 10.67
N PRO A 312 0.20 -24.33 10.27
CA PRO A 312 1.23 -23.99 9.29
C PRO A 312 2.64 -24.39 9.75
N VAL A 313 3.55 -24.52 8.80
CA VAL A 313 4.98 -24.71 9.08
C VAL A 313 5.50 -23.51 9.88
N GLY A 314 6.29 -23.78 10.93
CA GLY A 314 6.82 -22.78 11.85
C GLY A 314 5.94 -22.51 13.07
N SER A 315 4.70 -23.02 13.11
CA SER A 315 3.82 -22.86 14.27
C SER A 315 4.38 -23.55 15.50
N ILE A 316 4.30 -22.88 16.65
CA ILE A 316 4.68 -23.40 17.97
C ILE A 316 3.41 -23.89 18.66
N ILE A 317 3.35 -25.18 18.97
CA ILE A 317 2.22 -25.77 19.70
C ILE A 317 2.35 -25.42 21.19
N THR A 318 1.29 -24.85 21.78
CA THR A 318 1.26 -24.43 23.19
C THR A 318 0.63 -25.47 24.12
N ILE A 319 -0.31 -26.26 23.59
CA ILE A 319 -1.07 -27.27 24.35
C ILE A 319 -0.51 -28.67 24.15
N SER A 320 -0.86 -29.61 25.03
CA SER A 320 -0.49 -31.03 24.88
C SER A 320 -1.64 -31.89 24.34
N GLU A 321 -1.30 -33.01 23.69
CA GLU A 321 -2.33 -33.95 23.22
C GLU A 321 -3.08 -34.58 24.39
N GLY A 322 -4.42 -34.62 24.30
CA GLY A 322 -5.29 -35.18 25.33
C GLY A 322 -5.70 -34.22 26.44
N GLU A 323 -5.17 -33.00 26.44
CA GLU A 323 -5.56 -31.93 27.36
C GLU A 323 -7.01 -31.48 27.10
N ILE A 324 -7.71 -31.06 28.16
CA ILE A 324 -9.06 -30.51 28.08
C ILE A 324 -8.94 -28.98 28.08
N ILE A 325 -9.39 -28.35 27.00
CA ILE A 325 -9.34 -26.90 26.84
C ILE A 325 -10.73 -26.28 26.97
N THR A 326 -10.76 -24.99 27.28
CA THR A 326 -11.98 -24.16 27.27
C THR A 326 -12.05 -23.35 25.97
N PRO A 327 -13.25 -22.88 25.56
CA PRO A 327 -13.36 -21.90 24.48
C PRO A 327 -12.44 -20.70 24.74
N GLY A 328 -11.83 -20.13 23.69
CA GLY A 328 -10.87 -19.03 23.80
C GLY A 328 -9.44 -19.42 24.17
N THR A 329 -9.14 -20.71 24.36
CA THR A 329 -7.75 -21.15 24.63
C THR A 329 -6.90 -21.11 23.36
N VAL A 330 -5.69 -20.54 23.45
CA VAL A 330 -4.70 -20.52 22.36
C VAL A 330 -4.09 -21.92 22.19
N VAL A 331 -4.35 -22.57 21.06
CA VAL A 331 -3.90 -23.94 20.76
C VAL A 331 -2.50 -24.00 20.15
N ALA A 332 -2.13 -22.96 19.42
CA ALA A 332 -0.80 -22.79 18.87
C ALA A 332 -0.53 -21.30 18.66
N LYS A 333 0.74 -20.94 18.61
CA LYS A 333 1.20 -19.61 18.26
C LYS A 333 1.99 -19.71 16.99
N ILE A 334 1.63 -18.92 15.99
CA ILE A 334 2.46 -18.74 14.81
C ILE A 334 3.41 -17.61 15.18
N PRO A 335 4.70 -17.88 15.47
CA PRO A 335 5.65 -16.80 15.62
C PRO A 335 5.60 -16.05 14.31
N ARG A 336 5.26 -14.76 14.38
CA ARG A 336 5.66 -13.86 13.31
C ARG A 336 7.17 -13.98 13.36
N GLU A 337 7.80 -14.46 12.28
CA GLU A 337 9.19 -14.11 12.09
C GLU A 337 9.18 -12.61 12.25
N THR A 338 9.64 -12.07 13.40
CA THR A 338 9.67 -10.64 13.72
C THR A 338 9.95 -9.99 12.41
N THR A 339 8.92 -9.38 11.79
CA THR A 339 8.93 -8.97 10.38
C THR A 339 10.30 -8.43 10.17
N LYS A 340 11.24 -9.16 9.53
CA LYS A 340 12.70 -8.96 9.73
C LYS A 340 12.94 -7.47 9.63
N THR A 341 12.96 -6.79 10.78
CA THR A 341 12.55 -5.39 10.93
C THR A 341 12.01 -4.81 9.63
N LYS A 342 10.77 -5.05 9.11
CA LYS A 342 10.28 -4.63 7.75
C LYS A 342 11.35 -3.88 6.92
N ASP A 343 12.37 -4.62 6.46
CA ASP A 343 13.74 -4.15 6.16
C ASP A 343 14.08 -2.66 6.51
N ILE A 344 14.16 -2.26 7.79
CA ILE A 344 14.76 -1.00 8.27
C ILE A 344 16.22 -0.93 7.77
N THR A 345 16.86 -2.09 7.57
CA THR A 345 18.17 -2.23 6.91
C THR A 345 18.14 -2.04 5.39
N GLY A 346 16.95 -2.08 4.78
CA GLY A 346 16.69 -1.98 3.36
C GLY A 346 16.42 -0.56 2.88
N GLY A 347 16.27 0.42 3.78
CA GLY A 347 16.06 1.86 3.53
C GLY A 347 15.92 2.26 2.06
N LEU A 348 17.00 2.77 1.47
CA LEU A 348 17.00 3.19 0.07
C LEU A 348 16.84 2.05 -0.96
N PRO A 349 17.44 0.85 -0.81
CA PRO A 349 17.15 -0.30 -1.67
C PRO A 349 15.65 -0.58 -1.90
N ARG A 350 14.82 -0.50 -0.85
CA ARG A 350 13.37 -0.70 -0.98
C ARG A 350 12.72 0.39 -1.82
N VAL A 351 13.07 1.66 -1.57
CA VAL A 351 12.60 2.80 -2.37
C VAL A 351 13.01 2.65 -3.84
N ALA A 352 14.24 2.20 -4.10
CA ALA A 352 14.71 1.93 -5.45
C ALA A 352 13.97 0.75 -6.10
N GLU A 353 13.61 -0.29 -5.36
CA GLU A 353 12.79 -1.41 -5.87
C GLU A 353 11.39 -0.93 -6.28
N LEU A 354 10.77 -0.05 -5.50
CA LEU A 354 9.45 0.52 -5.80
C LEU A 354 9.50 1.42 -7.04
N PHE A 355 10.46 2.36 -7.13
CA PHE A 355 10.61 3.24 -8.30
C PHE A 355 11.02 2.49 -9.58
N GLU A 356 11.69 1.34 -9.47
CA GLU A 356 12.06 0.51 -10.62
C GLU A 356 11.04 -0.59 -10.91
N VAL A 357 9.96 -0.70 -10.14
CA VAL A 357 8.90 -1.72 -10.29
C VAL A 357 9.51 -3.12 -10.31
N ARG A 358 10.48 -3.37 -9.42
CA ARG A 358 11.17 -4.66 -9.34
C ARG A 358 10.29 -5.67 -8.62
N LYS A 359 10.38 -6.93 -9.05
CA LYS A 359 9.71 -8.03 -8.36
C LYS A 359 10.34 -8.23 -6.97
N PRO A 360 9.56 -8.18 -5.88
CA PRO A 360 10.06 -8.47 -4.54
C PRO A 360 10.58 -9.90 -4.43
N LYS A 361 11.56 -10.13 -3.55
CA LYS A 361 12.03 -11.49 -3.23
C LYS A 361 10.92 -12.34 -2.62
N GLU A 362 10.13 -11.73 -1.74
CA GLU A 362 9.00 -12.35 -1.08
C GLU A 362 7.71 -11.68 -1.55
N GLN A 363 7.16 -12.17 -2.66
CA GLN A 363 5.90 -11.68 -3.20
C GLN A 363 4.71 -12.19 -2.37
N ALA A 364 3.82 -11.27 -2.02
CA ALA A 364 2.46 -11.54 -1.57
C ALA A 364 1.53 -11.75 -2.76
N ILE A 365 0.54 -12.62 -2.61
CA ILE A 365 -0.50 -12.86 -3.63
C ILE A 365 -1.78 -12.20 -3.13
N ILE A 366 -2.37 -11.32 -3.94
CA ILE A 366 -3.63 -10.64 -3.64
C ILE A 366 -4.81 -11.32 -4.34
N SER A 367 -6.02 -11.18 -3.78
CA SER A 367 -7.24 -11.57 -4.48
C SER A 367 -7.52 -10.59 -5.63
N GLU A 368 -8.02 -11.09 -6.75
CA GLU A 368 -8.42 -10.27 -7.91
C GLU A 368 -9.92 -10.03 -7.95
N ILE A 369 -10.69 -10.75 -7.13
CA ILE A 369 -12.14 -10.69 -7.07
C ILE A 369 -12.59 -10.68 -5.60
N ASP A 370 -13.74 -10.08 -5.36
CA ASP A 370 -14.44 -10.20 -4.08
C ASP A 370 -15.11 -11.57 -3.99
N GLY A 371 -15.05 -12.24 -2.84
CA GLY A 371 -15.75 -13.50 -2.69
C GLY A 371 -15.39 -14.31 -1.46
N ARG A 372 -16.05 -15.46 -1.33
CA ARG A 372 -15.79 -16.42 -0.25
C ARG A 372 -14.67 -17.37 -0.63
N VAL A 373 -13.74 -17.56 0.29
CA VAL A 373 -12.58 -18.44 0.13
C VAL A 373 -12.97 -19.89 0.40
N SER A 374 -12.55 -20.78 -0.48
CA SER A 374 -12.66 -22.23 -0.31
C SER A 374 -11.35 -22.91 -0.70
N TYR A 375 -11.05 -24.08 -0.13
CA TYR A 375 -9.84 -24.81 -0.48
C TYR A 375 -10.13 -25.91 -1.50
N GLY A 376 -9.40 -25.86 -2.61
CA GLY A 376 -9.40 -26.92 -3.61
C GLY A 376 -8.46 -28.07 -3.24
N LYS A 377 -8.38 -29.07 -4.12
CA LYS A 377 -7.41 -30.17 -3.98
C LYS A 377 -5.98 -29.63 -4.06
N ASP A 378 -5.19 -29.93 -3.04
CA ASP A 378 -3.79 -29.53 -2.97
C ASP A 378 -2.95 -30.15 -4.10
N LEU A 379 -2.09 -29.34 -4.72
CA LEU A 379 -1.08 -29.76 -5.68
C LEU A 379 0.27 -29.93 -4.97
N LYS A 380 1.23 -30.63 -5.61
CA LYS A 380 2.57 -30.84 -5.03
C LYS A 380 3.22 -29.50 -4.64
N GLY A 381 3.34 -29.26 -3.34
CA GLY A 381 3.96 -28.05 -2.75
C GLY A 381 3.12 -26.77 -2.80
N LYS A 382 1.94 -26.77 -3.42
CA LYS A 382 1.05 -25.59 -3.54
C LYS A 382 -0.37 -25.92 -3.09
N ARG A 383 -0.94 -25.03 -2.28
CA ARG A 383 -2.34 -25.05 -1.85
C ARG A 383 -3.19 -24.33 -2.89
N ARG A 384 -4.29 -24.95 -3.31
CA ARG A 384 -5.25 -24.34 -4.25
C ARG A 384 -6.31 -23.62 -3.43
N VAL A 385 -6.39 -22.31 -3.60
CA VAL A 385 -7.37 -21.44 -2.94
C VAL A 385 -8.32 -20.95 -4.02
N ILE A 386 -9.61 -21.14 -3.82
CA ILE A 386 -10.66 -20.78 -4.78
C ILE A 386 -11.49 -19.69 -4.13
N VAL A 387 -11.50 -18.52 -4.74
CA VAL A 387 -12.36 -17.40 -4.34
C VAL A 387 -13.60 -17.45 -5.21
N THR A 388 -14.77 -17.60 -4.57
CA THR A 388 -16.06 -17.68 -5.28
C THR A 388 -16.83 -16.38 -5.03
N PRO A 389 -17.07 -15.57 -6.08
CA PRO A 389 -17.85 -14.33 -5.96
C PRO A 389 -19.33 -14.66 -5.77
N GLU A 390 -20.13 -13.70 -5.30
CA GLU A 390 -21.59 -13.85 -5.22
C GLU A 390 -22.22 -13.95 -6.61
N THR A 391 -21.64 -13.25 -7.58
CA THR A 391 -22.02 -13.27 -8.99
C THR A 391 -20.77 -13.33 -9.86
N GLY A 392 -20.62 -14.39 -10.66
CA GLY A 392 -19.50 -14.55 -11.59
C GLY A 392 -18.83 -15.92 -11.50
N GLU A 393 -17.69 -16.05 -12.17
CA GLU A 393 -16.90 -17.27 -12.18
C GLU A 393 -15.92 -17.32 -11.00
N PRO A 394 -15.74 -18.48 -10.35
CA PRO A 394 -14.76 -18.64 -9.29
C PRO A 394 -13.34 -18.54 -9.83
N LYS A 395 -12.45 -17.90 -9.08
CA LYS A 395 -11.05 -17.72 -9.46
C LYS A 395 -10.12 -18.51 -8.56
N GLU A 396 -9.12 -19.13 -9.17
CA GLU A 396 -8.23 -20.06 -8.49
C GLU A 396 -6.82 -19.51 -8.35
N TYR A 397 -6.28 -19.62 -7.15
CA TYR A 397 -4.96 -19.16 -6.76
C TYR A 397 -4.13 -20.34 -6.25
N LEU A 398 -2.88 -20.41 -6.70
CA LEU A 398 -1.92 -21.45 -6.29
C LEU A 398 -0.91 -20.87 -5.30
N LEU A 399 -1.18 -21.05 -4.01
CA LEU A 399 -0.39 -20.49 -2.91
C LEU A 399 0.70 -21.48 -2.46
N PRO A 400 1.98 -21.08 -2.34
CA PRO A 400 3.02 -21.96 -1.79
C PRO A 400 2.72 -22.38 -0.34
N LYS A 401 2.73 -23.68 -0.05
CA LYS A 401 2.47 -24.21 1.32
C LYS A 401 3.53 -23.82 2.36
N ALA A 402 4.73 -23.48 1.90
CA ALA A 402 5.84 -23.09 2.77
C ALA A 402 5.65 -21.71 3.41
N LYS A 403 4.79 -20.87 2.83
CA LYS A 403 4.50 -19.54 3.35
C LYS A 403 3.23 -19.54 4.18
N HIS A 404 3.14 -18.62 5.13
CA HIS A 404 1.94 -18.41 5.92
C HIS A 404 0.82 -17.85 5.03
N ILE A 405 -0.26 -18.64 4.89
CA ILE A 405 -1.49 -18.21 4.21
C ILE A 405 -2.32 -17.48 5.25
N THR A 406 -2.66 -16.25 4.96
CA THR A 406 -3.48 -15.42 5.85
C THR A 406 -4.92 -15.96 5.83
N VAL A 407 -5.52 -16.13 4.66
CA VAL A 407 -6.96 -16.45 4.52
C VAL A 407 -7.35 -17.86 5.01
N HIS A 408 -8.54 -17.99 5.61
CA HIS A 408 -9.14 -19.26 6.04
C HIS A 408 -10.32 -19.67 5.14
N GLU A 409 -10.74 -20.92 5.27
CA GLU A 409 -11.91 -21.43 4.54
C GLU A 409 -13.20 -20.80 5.10
N GLY A 410 -14.01 -20.22 4.22
CA GLY A 410 -15.22 -19.49 4.59
C GLY A 410 -15.03 -17.98 4.74
N ASP A 411 -13.79 -17.48 4.78
CA ASP A 411 -13.51 -16.04 4.86
C ASP A 411 -14.04 -15.31 3.62
N TYR A 412 -14.56 -14.10 3.82
CA TYR A 412 -14.89 -13.20 2.73
C TYR A 412 -13.72 -12.25 2.49
N VAL A 413 -13.11 -12.33 1.32
CA VAL A 413 -11.98 -11.50 0.91
C VAL A 413 -12.42 -10.47 -0.10
N LYS A 414 -11.83 -9.28 -0.02
CA LYS A 414 -12.01 -8.23 -1.02
C LYS A 414 -10.93 -8.31 -2.11
N ALA A 415 -11.24 -7.80 -3.30
CA ALA A 415 -10.27 -7.57 -4.35
C ALA A 415 -9.15 -6.66 -3.83
N GLY A 416 -7.90 -7.04 -4.07
CA GLY A 416 -6.72 -6.38 -3.54
C GLY A 416 -6.22 -6.91 -2.19
N GLU A 417 -7.01 -7.72 -1.47
CA GLU A 417 -6.64 -8.23 -0.16
C GLU A 417 -5.55 -9.32 -0.25
N GLN A 418 -4.55 -9.25 0.63
CA GLN A 418 -3.42 -10.18 0.65
C GLN A 418 -3.80 -11.56 1.22
N MET A 419 -3.54 -12.62 0.46
CA MET A 419 -3.74 -14.01 0.85
C MET A 419 -2.49 -14.69 1.44
N ILE A 420 -1.31 -14.10 1.20
CA ILE A 420 -0.03 -14.57 1.73
C ILE A 420 0.76 -13.36 2.21
N GLU A 421 1.51 -13.55 3.29
CA GLU A 421 2.51 -12.57 3.75
C GLU A 421 3.60 -12.29 2.70
N GLY A 422 3.98 -11.02 2.59
CA GLY A 422 5.03 -10.54 1.71
C GLY A 422 4.76 -9.14 1.18
N SER A 423 5.62 -8.70 0.27
CA SER A 423 5.41 -7.44 -0.46
C SER A 423 4.48 -7.63 -1.65
N ILE A 424 3.50 -6.74 -1.80
CA ILE A 424 2.63 -6.73 -2.98
C ILE A 424 3.45 -6.31 -4.20
N LEU A 425 3.17 -6.94 -5.35
CA LEU A 425 3.71 -6.49 -6.62
C LEU A 425 2.86 -5.32 -7.15
N PRO A 426 3.45 -4.14 -7.45
CA PRO A 426 2.70 -2.98 -7.95
C PRO A 426 1.84 -3.26 -9.19
N ASN A 427 2.31 -4.11 -10.11
CA ASN A 427 1.55 -4.48 -11.30
C ASN A 427 0.28 -5.28 -11.00
N ASP A 428 0.23 -6.02 -9.89
CA ASP A 428 -0.98 -6.73 -9.49
C ASP A 428 -2.01 -5.73 -8.95
N ILE A 429 -1.57 -4.69 -8.22
CA ILE A 429 -2.45 -3.59 -7.77
C ILE A 429 -3.04 -2.86 -8.97
N LEU A 430 -2.23 -2.52 -9.98
CA LEU A 430 -2.71 -1.84 -11.18
C LEU A 430 -3.81 -2.61 -11.90
N ARG A 431 -3.64 -3.93 -12.01
CA ARG A 431 -4.59 -4.81 -12.71
C ARG A 431 -5.90 -4.97 -11.95
N VAL A 432 -5.84 -4.99 -10.62
CA VAL A 432 -7.00 -5.31 -9.77
C VAL A 432 -7.73 -4.05 -9.29
N LEU A 433 -6.99 -3.08 -8.75
CA LEU A 433 -7.54 -1.88 -8.11
C LEU A 433 -7.44 -0.62 -8.98
N GLY A 434 -6.64 -0.66 -10.05
CA GLY A 434 -6.47 0.46 -10.97
C GLY A 434 -5.31 1.41 -10.64
N ALA A 435 -5.18 2.47 -11.44
CA ALA A 435 -4.03 3.37 -11.38
C ALA A 435 -4.02 4.30 -10.16
N GLU A 436 -5.21 4.73 -9.70
CA GLU A 436 -5.34 5.64 -8.56
C GLU A 436 -4.92 4.95 -7.25
N GLU A 437 -5.43 3.75 -6.99
CA GLU A 437 -5.05 2.96 -5.81
C GLU A 437 -3.59 2.50 -5.85
N LEU A 438 -3.07 2.13 -7.04
CA LEU A 438 -1.64 1.89 -7.19
C LEU A 438 -0.82 3.11 -6.81
N ALA A 439 -1.21 4.29 -7.30
CA ALA A 439 -0.47 5.51 -7.03
C ALA A 439 -0.46 5.84 -5.53
N ARG A 440 -1.62 5.70 -4.87
CA ARG A 440 -1.74 5.84 -3.41
C ARG A 440 -0.84 4.83 -2.68
N PHE A 441 -0.86 3.56 -3.07
CA PHE A 441 0.02 2.53 -2.50
C PHE A 441 1.49 2.89 -2.60
N LEU A 442 1.96 3.31 -3.80
CA LEU A 442 3.36 3.70 -4.01
C LEU A 442 3.75 4.92 -3.17
N VAL A 443 2.87 5.93 -3.08
CA VAL A 443 3.12 7.11 -2.24
C VAL A 443 3.25 6.71 -0.77
N ASN A 444 2.31 5.93 -0.25
CA ASN A 444 2.30 5.53 1.16
C ASN A 444 3.52 4.65 1.50
N GLU A 445 3.84 3.62 0.71
CA GLU A 445 5.00 2.75 0.95
C GLU A 445 6.32 3.52 0.93
N ILE A 446 6.51 4.42 -0.04
CA ILE A 446 7.74 5.21 -0.12
C ILE A 446 7.80 6.19 1.07
N GLN A 447 6.68 6.84 1.40
CA GLN A 447 6.57 7.78 2.49
C GLN A 447 6.89 7.14 3.85
N GLU A 448 6.40 5.91 4.07
CA GLU A 448 6.69 5.11 5.26
C GLU A 448 8.20 4.92 5.43
N VAL A 449 8.91 4.51 4.38
CA VAL A 449 10.36 4.30 4.45
C VAL A 449 11.12 5.58 4.82
N TYR A 450 10.74 6.73 4.26
CA TYR A 450 11.38 8.00 4.61
C TYR A 450 11.05 8.45 6.05
N ARG A 451 9.81 8.26 6.48
CA ARG A 451 9.34 8.63 7.83
C ARG A 451 9.97 7.76 8.91
N LEU A 452 10.08 6.44 8.69
CA LEU A 452 10.80 5.52 9.57
C LEU A 452 12.26 5.94 9.79
N GLN A 453 12.86 6.63 8.82
CA GLN A 453 14.23 7.15 8.93
C GLN A 453 14.28 8.61 9.44
N GLY A 454 13.16 9.15 9.91
CA GLY A 454 13.05 10.49 10.48
C GLY A 454 13.07 11.63 9.46
N VAL A 455 12.92 11.34 8.15
CA VAL A 455 12.85 12.36 7.10
C VAL A 455 11.39 12.66 6.78
N ARG A 456 11.00 13.92 6.95
CA ARG A 456 9.66 14.39 6.58
C ARG A 456 9.67 14.89 5.15
N ILE A 457 9.05 14.14 4.25
CA ILE A 457 8.78 14.55 2.86
C ILE A 457 7.27 14.76 2.72
N ASN A 458 6.85 15.74 1.92
CA ASN A 458 5.44 15.89 1.57
C ASN A 458 5.09 15.01 0.37
N ASP A 459 3.93 14.36 0.42
CA ASP A 459 3.44 13.42 -0.60
C ASP A 459 3.49 13.99 -2.02
N LYS A 460 3.34 15.32 -2.20
CA LYS A 460 3.32 15.98 -3.52
C LYS A 460 4.58 15.70 -4.35
N HIS A 461 5.71 15.53 -3.67
CA HIS A 461 6.97 15.21 -4.33
C HIS A 461 6.96 13.77 -4.86
N ILE A 462 6.50 12.81 -4.07
CA ILE A 462 6.43 11.40 -4.48
C ILE A 462 5.37 11.24 -5.58
N GLU A 463 4.21 11.87 -5.42
CA GLU A 463 3.14 11.91 -6.44
C GLU A 463 3.65 12.42 -7.79
N THR A 464 4.51 13.44 -7.79
CA THR A 464 5.09 13.99 -9.03
C THR A 464 5.91 12.93 -9.78
N ILE A 465 6.64 12.07 -9.07
CA ILE A 465 7.39 10.98 -9.69
C ILE A 465 6.46 9.85 -10.14
N VAL A 466 5.52 9.44 -9.28
CA VAL A 466 4.57 8.36 -9.55
C VAL A 466 3.69 8.70 -10.76
N ARG A 467 3.28 9.96 -10.93
CA ARG A 467 2.59 10.46 -12.13
C ARG A 467 3.38 10.17 -13.40
N GLN A 468 4.70 10.34 -13.38
CA GLN A 468 5.54 10.06 -14.55
C GLN A 468 5.70 8.56 -14.81
N MET A 469 5.64 7.72 -13.79
CA MET A 469 5.65 6.26 -13.93
C MET A 469 4.36 5.72 -14.55
N LEU A 470 3.23 6.41 -14.35
CA LEU A 470 1.89 6.08 -14.87
C LEU A 470 1.50 6.88 -16.12
N ARG A 471 2.47 7.57 -16.76
CA ARG A 471 2.23 8.47 -17.90
C ARG A 471 1.75 7.75 -19.18
N ARG A 472 1.96 6.44 -19.27
CA ARG A 472 1.75 5.67 -20.51
C ARG A 472 0.65 4.62 -20.37
N VAL A 473 0.01 4.36 -21.50
CA VAL A 473 -0.98 3.28 -21.69
C VAL A 473 -0.48 2.36 -22.80
N GLN A 474 -0.88 1.09 -22.74
CA GLN A 474 -0.60 0.10 -23.77
C GLN A 474 -1.89 -0.23 -24.52
N VAL A 475 -1.88 -0.04 -25.83
CA VAL A 475 -3.05 -0.28 -26.69
C VAL A 475 -3.35 -1.78 -26.76
N THR A 476 -4.57 -2.16 -26.37
CA THR A 476 -5.06 -3.54 -26.41
C THR A 476 -5.94 -3.79 -27.62
N GLU A 477 -6.75 -2.81 -28.01
CA GLU A 477 -7.54 -2.83 -29.25
C GLU A 477 -7.31 -1.54 -30.03
N VAL A 478 -7.07 -1.66 -31.33
CA VAL A 478 -6.76 -0.49 -32.19
C VAL A 478 -8.03 0.26 -32.62
N GLY A 479 -9.18 -0.40 -32.72
CA GLY A 479 -10.37 0.22 -33.31
C GLY A 479 -10.09 0.72 -34.73
N ASP A 480 -10.59 1.92 -35.04
CA ASP A 480 -10.31 2.65 -36.30
C ASP A 480 -9.17 3.68 -36.15
N SER A 481 -8.42 3.63 -35.04
CA SER A 481 -7.30 4.53 -34.79
C SER A 481 -6.07 4.18 -35.65
N SER A 482 -5.11 5.11 -35.69
CA SER A 482 -3.80 4.88 -36.31
C SER A 482 -2.81 4.11 -35.43
N PHE A 483 -3.23 3.62 -34.25
CA PHE A 483 -2.34 2.95 -33.30
C PHE A 483 -1.98 1.52 -33.73
N MET A 484 -0.90 0.99 -33.16
CA MET A 484 -0.54 -0.42 -33.30
C MET A 484 -0.91 -1.20 -32.04
N LEU A 485 -1.26 -2.48 -32.21
CA LEU A 485 -1.57 -3.36 -31.08
C LEU A 485 -0.31 -3.57 -30.22
N GLY A 486 -0.42 -3.33 -28.92
CA GLY A 486 0.68 -3.35 -27.97
C GLY A 486 1.56 -2.10 -27.96
N GLU A 487 1.25 -1.08 -28.76
CA GLU A 487 1.97 0.19 -28.77
C GLU A 487 1.85 0.91 -27.42
N GLN A 488 2.94 1.53 -26.99
CA GLN A 488 2.98 2.31 -25.76
C GLN A 488 2.95 3.80 -26.10
N ILE A 489 1.92 4.48 -25.65
CA ILE A 489 1.69 5.91 -25.92
C ILE A 489 1.32 6.62 -24.62
N GLU A 490 1.43 7.95 -24.62
CA GLU A 490 1.04 8.75 -23.47
C GLU A 490 -0.48 8.83 -23.37
N TRP A 491 -1.01 8.78 -22.14
CA TRP A 491 -2.45 8.66 -21.91
C TRP A 491 -3.27 9.80 -22.55
N TRP A 492 -2.74 11.03 -22.61
CA TRP A 492 -3.45 12.17 -23.20
C TRP A 492 -3.50 12.11 -24.72
N LYS A 493 -2.46 11.59 -25.38
CA LYS A 493 -2.46 11.40 -26.86
C LYS A 493 -3.48 10.34 -27.25
N PHE A 494 -3.54 9.26 -26.46
CA PHE A 494 -4.55 8.23 -26.63
C PHE A 494 -5.97 8.79 -26.45
N ARG A 495 -6.20 9.58 -25.38
CA ARG A 495 -7.50 10.20 -25.10
C ARG A 495 -7.93 11.16 -26.19
N GLU A 496 -7.02 12.04 -26.64
CA GLU A 496 -7.30 13.02 -27.70
C GLU A 496 -7.64 12.37 -29.04
N GLU A 497 -6.94 11.30 -29.41
CA GLU A 497 -7.26 10.52 -30.61
C GLU A 497 -8.62 9.83 -30.49
N ASN A 498 -8.91 9.22 -29.34
CA ASN A 498 -10.21 8.60 -29.11
C ASN A 498 -11.36 9.62 -29.10
N ASP A 499 -11.16 10.79 -28.50
CA ASP A 499 -12.14 11.88 -28.50
C ASP A 499 -12.44 12.33 -29.94
N ARG A 500 -11.42 12.39 -30.81
CA ARG A 500 -11.60 12.65 -32.25
C ARG A 500 -12.39 11.55 -32.93
N LEU A 501 -12.01 10.28 -32.76
CA LEU A 501 -12.70 9.14 -33.38
C LEU A 501 -14.17 9.07 -32.96
N MET A 502 -14.47 9.33 -31.68
CA MET A 502 -15.83 9.38 -31.17
C MET A 502 -16.63 10.54 -31.78
N ALA A 503 -16.02 11.72 -31.97
CA ALA A 503 -16.66 12.85 -32.63
C ALA A 503 -16.97 12.56 -34.11
N GLU A 504 -16.16 11.73 -34.77
CA GLU A 504 -16.36 11.27 -36.15
C GLU A 504 -17.29 10.03 -36.25
N GLY A 505 -17.73 9.48 -35.11
CA GLY A 505 -18.61 8.29 -35.05
C GLY A 505 -17.90 6.97 -35.38
N LEU A 506 -16.58 6.94 -35.32
CA LEU A 506 -15.73 5.76 -35.56
C LEU A 506 -15.51 4.95 -34.28
N LYS A 507 -14.99 3.72 -34.41
CA LYS A 507 -14.72 2.85 -33.26
C LYS A 507 -13.45 3.33 -32.53
N PRO A 508 -13.54 3.73 -31.25
CA PRO A 508 -12.37 4.15 -30.48
C PRO A 508 -11.45 2.96 -30.18
N ALA A 509 -10.18 3.26 -29.90
CA ALA A 509 -9.19 2.30 -29.44
C ALA A 509 -9.38 2.01 -27.94
N SER A 510 -8.95 0.82 -27.49
CA SER A 510 -8.89 0.42 -26.08
C SER A 510 -7.45 0.28 -25.65
N ALA A 511 -7.14 0.70 -24.42
CA ALA A 511 -5.80 0.60 -23.85
C ALA A 511 -5.86 0.34 -22.35
N GLU A 512 -4.83 -0.32 -21.84
CA GLU A 512 -4.64 -0.57 -20.41
C GLU A 512 -3.52 0.34 -19.86
N PRO A 513 -3.67 0.87 -18.63
CA PRO A 513 -2.60 1.62 -17.97
C PRO A 513 -1.30 0.79 -17.86
N LEU A 514 -0.16 1.43 -18.08
CA LEU A 514 1.14 0.78 -18.01
C LEU A 514 2.03 1.45 -16.96
N LEU A 515 2.35 0.71 -15.90
CA LEU A 515 3.33 1.13 -14.91
C LEU A 515 4.76 0.85 -15.43
N LEU A 516 5.56 1.90 -15.58
CA LEU A 516 6.97 1.80 -15.96
C LEU A 516 7.88 2.25 -14.81
N GLY A 517 8.92 1.47 -14.54
CA GLY A 517 10.00 1.91 -13.65
C GLY A 517 10.72 3.14 -14.21
N VAL A 518 11.28 3.97 -13.33
CA VAL A 518 11.86 5.28 -13.69
C VAL A 518 12.93 5.19 -14.79
N THR A 519 13.72 4.12 -14.84
CA THR A 519 14.70 3.89 -15.91
C THR A 519 14.06 3.66 -17.28
N ARG A 520 12.96 2.90 -17.35
CA ARG A 520 12.24 2.66 -18.61
C ARG A 520 11.40 3.85 -19.02
N ALA A 521 10.82 4.56 -18.04
CA ALA A 521 10.06 5.77 -18.27
C ALA A 521 10.93 6.88 -18.90
N SER A 522 12.16 7.09 -18.40
CA SER A 522 13.07 8.13 -18.94
C SER A 522 13.56 7.84 -20.36
N LEU A 523 13.79 6.58 -20.72
CA LEU A 523 14.15 6.15 -22.08
C LEU A 523 13.00 6.30 -23.08
N SER A 524 11.77 6.37 -22.58
CA SER A 524 10.54 6.48 -23.38
C SER A 524 10.06 7.93 -23.50
N THR A 525 10.94 8.91 -23.34
CA THR A 525 10.61 10.32 -23.55
C THR A 525 10.51 10.64 -25.05
N ASP A 526 9.71 11.64 -25.40
CA ASP A 526 9.54 12.08 -26.80
C ASP A 526 10.85 12.66 -27.36
N SER A 527 11.59 13.41 -26.53
CA SER A 527 12.87 13.98 -26.90
C SER A 527 13.97 12.92 -26.95
N PHE A 528 14.48 12.67 -28.15
CA PHE A 528 15.62 11.79 -28.31
C PHE A 528 16.91 12.44 -27.81
N ILE A 529 17.02 13.78 -27.80
CA ILE A 529 18.19 14.51 -27.28
C ILE A 529 18.28 14.29 -25.77
N SER A 530 17.15 14.45 -25.07
CA SER A 530 17.06 14.17 -23.64
C SER A 530 17.32 12.70 -23.32
N ALA A 531 16.67 11.77 -24.04
CA ALA A 531 16.87 10.33 -23.83
C ALA A 531 18.33 9.89 -24.08
N ALA A 532 18.99 10.42 -25.10
CA ALA A 532 20.37 10.07 -25.47
C ALA A 532 21.41 10.45 -24.40
N SER A 533 21.11 11.47 -23.59
CA SER A 533 21.95 11.90 -22.47
C SER A 533 21.96 10.95 -21.26
N PHE A 534 21.02 10.01 -21.21
CA PHE A 534 20.81 9.14 -20.05
C PHE A 534 21.64 7.86 -20.12
N GLN A 535 21.15 6.86 -20.87
CA GLN A 535 21.74 5.53 -21.05
C GLN A 535 21.35 4.95 -22.41
N GLU A 536 22.06 3.91 -22.85
CA GLU A 536 21.82 3.26 -24.14
C GLU A 536 21.87 4.23 -25.35
N THR A 537 22.75 5.24 -25.30
CA THR A 537 22.86 6.33 -26.28
C THR A 537 22.86 5.82 -27.73
N THR A 538 23.62 4.76 -28.03
CA THR A 538 23.65 4.15 -29.36
C THR A 538 22.26 3.68 -29.81
N LYS A 539 21.52 2.99 -28.95
CA LYS A 539 20.18 2.49 -29.27
C LYS A 539 19.18 3.63 -29.46
N VAL A 540 19.24 4.66 -28.61
CA VAL A 540 18.36 5.84 -28.73
C VAL A 540 18.61 6.56 -30.05
N LEU A 541 19.88 6.85 -30.38
CA LEU A 541 20.24 7.55 -31.60
C LEU A 541 19.96 6.72 -32.86
N THR A 542 20.21 5.41 -32.85
CA THR A 542 19.86 4.53 -33.97
C THR A 542 18.36 4.52 -34.22
N ASN A 543 17.54 4.39 -33.17
CA ASN A 543 16.09 4.43 -33.32
C ASN A 543 15.59 5.80 -33.81
N ALA A 544 16.18 6.89 -33.30
CA ALA A 544 15.85 8.25 -33.75
C ALA A 544 16.21 8.48 -35.22
N ALA A 545 17.38 7.99 -35.66
CA ALA A 545 17.84 8.08 -37.04
C ALA A 545 16.97 7.24 -37.98
N MET A 546 16.64 5.99 -37.60
CA MET A 546 15.76 5.11 -38.37
C MET A 546 14.35 5.70 -38.55
N ALA A 547 13.82 6.34 -37.51
CA ALA A 547 12.49 6.95 -37.54
C ALA A 547 12.47 8.39 -38.07
N GLY A 548 13.63 8.99 -38.37
CA GLY A 548 13.72 10.39 -38.79
C GLY A 548 13.12 11.36 -37.77
N LYS A 549 13.31 11.10 -36.46
CA LYS A 549 12.66 11.88 -35.39
C LYS A 549 13.09 13.35 -35.41
N ILE A 550 12.12 14.24 -35.22
CA ILE A 550 12.31 15.68 -35.04
C ILE A 550 12.09 16.01 -33.56
N ASP A 551 13.05 16.72 -32.95
CA ASP A 551 12.95 17.18 -31.56
C ASP A 551 12.50 18.64 -31.53
N TYR A 552 11.45 18.92 -30.76
CA TYR A 552 10.85 20.25 -30.64
C TYR A 552 11.39 21.05 -29.44
N LEU A 553 12.39 20.55 -28.71
CA LEU A 553 13.07 21.25 -27.62
C LEU A 553 12.10 21.79 -26.55
N THR A 554 11.12 20.99 -26.17
CA THR A 554 10.09 21.41 -25.21
C THR A 554 10.49 21.15 -23.76
N GLY A 555 11.42 20.22 -23.52
CA GLY A 555 11.91 19.86 -22.20
C GLY A 555 13.04 20.77 -21.69
N LEU A 556 13.41 20.58 -20.43
CA LEU A 556 14.48 21.37 -19.81
C LEU A 556 15.85 20.98 -20.37
N LYS A 557 16.13 19.67 -20.46
CA LYS A 557 17.46 19.17 -20.77
C LYS A 557 17.88 19.40 -22.22
N GLU A 558 16.96 19.25 -23.17
CA GLU A 558 17.21 19.59 -24.57
C GLU A 558 17.73 21.03 -24.69
N ASN A 559 17.06 21.96 -24.01
CA ASN A 559 17.42 23.37 -24.05
C ASN A 559 18.76 23.65 -23.38
N VAL A 560 19.08 22.94 -22.27
CA VAL A 560 20.42 23.02 -21.65
C VAL A 560 21.49 22.54 -22.62
N ILE A 561 21.30 21.39 -23.27
CA ILE A 561 22.27 20.81 -24.23
C ILE A 561 22.49 21.75 -25.43
N MET A 562 21.42 22.39 -25.90
CA MET A 562 21.46 23.33 -27.03
C MET A 562 21.91 24.74 -26.64
N GLY A 563 22.15 25.03 -25.35
CA GLY A 563 22.51 26.38 -24.88
C GLY A 563 21.37 27.41 -24.98
N ARG A 564 20.12 26.97 -24.98
CA ARG A 564 18.91 27.83 -24.98
C ARG A 564 18.42 28.11 -23.56
N LEU A 565 17.56 29.11 -23.42
CA LEU A 565 16.77 29.30 -22.20
C LEU A 565 15.89 28.06 -21.97
N ILE A 566 15.86 27.54 -20.75
CA ILE A 566 15.04 26.39 -20.38
C ILE A 566 13.55 26.75 -20.39
N SER A 567 12.67 25.78 -20.60
CA SER A 567 11.20 25.94 -20.63
C SER A 567 10.56 26.09 -19.23
N ALA A 568 11.29 26.66 -18.27
CA ALA A 568 10.86 26.92 -16.90
C ALA A 568 11.34 28.30 -16.41
N GLY A 569 10.68 28.83 -15.38
CA GLY A 569 11.01 30.11 -14.75
C GLY A 569 11.07 31.26 -15.76
N THR A 570 12.19 31.99 -15.77
CA THR A 570 12.40 33.16 -16.64
C THR A 570 12.40 32.84 -18.14
N GLY A 571 12.64 31.58 -18.52
CA GLY A 571 12.61 31.15 -19.92
C GLY A 571 11.20 30.87 -20.45
N LEU A 572 10.20 30.69 -19.58
CA LEU A 572 8.84 30.31 -19.96
C LEU A 572 8.19 31.31 -20.93
N SER A 573 8.42 32.61 -20.73
CA SER A 573 7.86 33.70 -21.54
C SER A 573 8.12 33.52 -23.03
N ARG A 574 9.29 32.96 -23.38
CA ARG A 574 9.72 32.76 -24.77
C ARG A 574 8.96 31.61 -25.45
N TYR A 575 8.60 30.58 -24.69
CA TYR A 575 7.90 29.39 -25.20
C TYR A 575 6.38 29.56 -25.22
N ARG A 576 5.82 30.51 -24.44
CA ARG A 576 4.40 30.87 -24.53
C ARG A 576 4.08 31.63 -25.83
N ILE A 577 4.97 32.53 -26.25
CA ILE A 577 4.77 33.35 -27.46
C ILE A 577 4.75 32.48 -28.74
N GLU A 578 5.57 31.43 -28.82
CA GLU A 578 5.59 30.51 -29.96
C GLU A 578 4.35 29.59 -30.07
N ARG A 579 3.48 29.53 -29.04
CA ARG A 579 2.22 28.75 -29.07
C ARG A 579 0.99 29.57 -29.45
N GLU A 580 1.07 30.89 -29.39
CA GLU A 580 -0.01 31.82 -29.76
C GLU A 580 0.11 32.34 -31.21
N GLN A 581 1.20 32.01 -31.90
CA GLN A 581 1.41 32.18 -33.35
C GLN A 581 1.26 30.83 -34.05
#